data_AF-A0AAY5K5I3-F1
#
_entry.id   AF-A0AAY5K5I3-F1
#
_cell.length_a   1.000
_cell.length_b   1.000
_cell.length_c   1.000
_cell.angle_alpha   90.00
_cell.angle_beta   90.00
_cell.angle_gamma   90.00
#
_symmetry.space_group_name_H-M   'P 1'
#
loop_
_entity.id
_entity.type
_entity.pdbx_description
1 polymer ?
#
loop_
_entity_poly.entity_id
_entity_poly.type
_entity_poly.pdbx_seq_one_letter_code
_entity_poly.pdbx_strand_id
1 'polypeptide(L)'
;MPNIKIFSGSSHRELSHKIADRLGMELGKVVTKKFSNQETCVEIGESVRGEDVYIVQSGCGEINDNLMELLIMINACKIASASRVTAVIPCFPYARQDKKDKSRAPISAKLVANMLSVSGADHIITMDLHASQIQVRRREKKHFRTAPAAYLLLGLCRQFSGDMVILQPCILVHPCQ
;
A
#
# COMPACT_ATOMS: atom_id res chain seq x y z
N MET A 1 -13.60 -17.91 12.46
CA MET A 1 -12.84 -16.65 12.26
C MET A 1 -11.79 -16.95 11.22
N PRO A 2 -11.66 -16.18 10.12
CA PRO A 2 -10.56 -16.36 9.18
C PRO A 2 -9.23 -16.14 9.91
N ASN A 3 -8.22 -16.95 9.62
CA ASN A 3 -6.90 -16.76 10.17
C ASN A 3 -6.24 -15.58 9.45
N ILE A 4 -5.45 -14.80 10.17
CA ILE A 4 -4.75 -13.65 9.59
C ILE A 4 -3.37 -14.14 9.11
N LYS A 5 -2.98 -13.72 7.91
CA LYS A 5 -1.63 -13.96 7.36
C LYS A 5 -1.01 -12.65 6.93
N ILE A 6 0.24 -12.42 7.31
CA ILE A 6 0.98 -11.20 6.97
C ILE A 6 2.17 -11.58 6.10
N PHE A 7 2.22 -11.10 4.87
CA PHE A 7 3.38 -11.26 3.99
C PHE A 7 4.11 -9.92 3.86
N SER A 8 5.43 -10.01 3.69
CA SER A 8 6.27 -8.85 3.39
C SER A 8 6.81 -8.96 1.99
N GLY A 9 6.71 -7.87 1.23
CA GLY A 9 7.57 -7.71 0.06
C GLY A 9 9.01 -7.35 0.45
N SER A 10 9.82 -7.07 -0.57
CA SER A 10 11.25 -6.80 -0.49
C SER A 10 11.60 -5.36 -0.11
N SER A 11 10.65 -4.40 -0.20
CA SER A 11 11.00 -2.98 -0.09
C SER A 11 11.37 -2.54 1.33
N HIS A 12 10.71 -3.08 2.35
CA HIS A 12 11.01 -2.72 3.74
C HIS A 12 10.63 -3.83 4.75
N ARG A 13 11.38 -4.94 4.69
CA ARG A 13 11.12 -6.15 5.49
C ARG A 13 11.15 -5.91 7.01
N GLU A 14 12.01 -4.99 7.47
CA GLU A 14 12.12 -4.63 8.89
C GLU A 14 10.82 -4.05 9.45
N LEU A 15 10.12 -3.20 8.69
CA LEU A 15 8.83 -2.67 9.11
C LEU A 15 7.78 -3.77 9.20
N SER A 16 7.74 -4.68 8.23
CA SER A 16 6.83 -5.82 8.25
C SER A 16 7.07 -6.69 9.49
N HIS A 17 8.32 -6.93 9.86
CA HIS A 17 8.67 -7.63 11.10
C HIS A 17 8.16 -6.86 12.33
N LYS A 18 8.42 -5.56 12.44
CA LYS A 18 7.90 -4.73 13.56
C LYS A 18 6.37 -4.72 13.65
N ILE A 19 5.66 -4.80 12.52
CA ILE A 19 4.20 -4.92 12.49
C ILE A 19 3.77 -6.29 13.01
N ALA A 20 4.39 -7.37 12.51
CA ALA A 20 4.10 -8.74 12.91
C ALA A 20 4.39 -8.96 14.41
N ASP A 21 5.54 -8.49 14.90
CA ASP A 21 5.93 -8.58 16.31
C ASP A 21 4.92 -7.87 17.24
N ARG A 22 4.43 -6.69 16.83
CA ARG A 22 3.41 -5.95 17.59
C ARG A 22 2.06 -6.66 17.63
N LEU A 23 1.76 -7.47 16.62
CA LEU A 23 0.55 -8.28 16.55
C LEU A 23 0.74 -9.66 17.21
N GLY A 24 1.96 -10.00 17.65
CA GLY A 24 2.29 -11.31 18.19
C GLY A 24 2.22 -12.42 17.14
N MET A 25 2.54 -12.09 15.87
CA MET A 25 2.44 -12.98 14.72
C MET A 25 3.79 -13.12 14.03
N GLU A 26 3.98 -14.20 13.28
CA GLU A 26 5.12 -14.37 12.39
C GLU A 26 4.77 -13.95 10.96
N LEU A 27 5.78 -13.48 10.22
CA LEU A 27 5.61 -13.23 8.79
C LEU A 27 5.46 -14.55 8.04
N GLY A 28 4.53 -14.55 7.10
CA GLY A 28 4.30 -15.65 6.20
C GLY A 28 5.49 -15.89 5.26
N LYS A 29 5.62 -17.14 4.82
CA LYS A 29 6.72 -17.56 3.95
C LYS A 29 6.46 -17.08 2.53
N VAL A 30 7.34 -16.22 2.03
CA VAL A 30 7.36 -15.79 0.64
C VAL A 30 8.77 -15.87 0.09
N VAL A 31 8.87 -16.32 -1.16
CA VAL A 31 10.11 -16.34 -1.92
C VAL A 31 10.00 -15.32 -3.03
N THR A 32 10.84 -14.29 -2.98
CA THR A 32 10.97 -13.25 -4.01
C THR A 32 12.31 -13.41 -4.71
N LYS A 33 12.31 -13.55 -6.04
CA LYS A 33 13.52 -13.73 -6.85
C LYS A 33 13.43 -12.86 -8.10
N LYS A 34 14.59 -12.51 -8.65
CA LYS A 34 14.71 -11.92 -9.99
C LYS A 34 15.23 -13.00 -10.94
N PHE A 35 14.57 -13.19 -12.07
CA PHE A 35 15.10 -14.03 -13.15
C PHE A 35 16.30 -13.35 -13.83
N SER A 36 17.05 -14.06 -14.66
CA SER A 36 18.23 -13.52 -15.37
C SER A 36 17.90 -12.35 -16.30
N ASN A 37 16.64 -12.24 -16.73
CA ASN A 37 16.10 -11.13 -17.53
C ASN A 37 15.52 -9.98 -16.66
N GLN A 38 15.72 -10.01 -15.34
CA GLN A 38 15.21 -9.04 -14.35
C GLN A 38 13.69 -9.07 -14.10
N GLU A 39 12.97 -10.07 -14.62
CA GLU A 39 11.57 -10.28 -14.26
C GLU A 39 11.44 -10.67 -12.79
N THR A 40 10.45 -10.08 -12.11
CA THR A 40 10.14 -10.38 -10.72
C THR A 40 9.35 -11.68 -10.62
N CYS A 41 9.85 -12.62 -9.84
CA CYS A 41 9.22 -13.89 -9.50
C CYS A 41 8.85 -13.91 -8.03
N VAL A 42 7.61 -14.29 -7.73
CA VAL A 42 7.10 -14.39 -6.36
C VAL A 42 6.40 -15.72 -6.20
N GLU A 43 6.69 -16.40 -5.09
CA GLU A 43 6.04 -17.65 -4.71
C GLU A 43 5.60 -17.57 -3.24
N ILE A 44 4.30 -17.81 -3.00
CA ILE A 44 3.73 -17.89 -1.65
C ILE A 44 3.98 -19.31 -1.12
N GLY A 45 4.77 -19.42 -0.05
CA GLY A 45 5.29 -20.69 0.48
C GLY A 45 4.37 -21.40 1.49
N GLU A 46 3.13 -20.94 1.64
CA GLU A 46 2.13 -21.54 2.52
C GLU A 46 0.70 -21.36 2.00
N SER A 47 -0.25 -22.15 2.51
CA SER A 47 -1.65 -22.02 2.11
C SER A 47 -2.26 -20.73 2.66
N VAL A 48 -2.96 -20.00 1.77
CA VAL A 48 -3.73 -18.79 2.09
C VAL A 48 -5.23 -18.95 1.84
N ARG A 49 -5.69 -20.17 1.51
CA ARG A 49 -7.09 -20.42 1.16
C ARG A 49 -8.03 -20.09 2.32
N GLY A 50 -9.00 -19.21 2.08
CA GLY A 50 -9.98 -18.78 3.07
C GLY A 50 -9.42 -17.84 4.15
N GLU A 51 -8.16 -17.45 4.06
CA GLU A 51 -7.50 -16.58 5.03
C GLU A 51 -7.65 -15.10 4.69
N ASP A 52 -7.46 -14.26 5.71
CA ASP A 52 -7.39 -12.80 5.56
C ASP A 52 -5.92 -12.39 5.44
N VAL A 53 -5.54 -11.97 4.24
CA VAL A 53 -4.15 -11.77 3.86
C VAL A 53 -3.81 -10.29 3.85
N TYR A 54 -2.73 -9.92 4.55
CA TYR A 54 -2.16 -8.58 4.56
C TYR A 54 -0.79 -8.62 3.88
N ILE A 55 -0.62 -7.85 2.82
CA ILE A 55 0.66 -7.74 2.11
C ILE A 55 1.26 -6.37 2.39
N VAL A 56 2.38 -6.34 3.09
CA VAL A 56 3.11 -5.11 3.41
C VAL A 56 4.17 -4.86 2.35
N GLN A 57 4.02 -3.78 1.59
CA GLN A 57 5.00 -3.32 0.62
C GLN A 57 4.91 -1.80 0.45
N SER A 58 6.05 -1.11 0.50
CA SER A 58 6.13 0.34 0.29
C SER A 58 6.73 0.73 -1.06
N GLY A 59 6.30 1.86 -1.64
CA GLY A 59 6.89 2.48 -2.83
C GLY A 59 8.14 3.31 -2.53
N CYS A 60 9.15 2.73 -1.90
CA CYS A 60 10.44 3.37 -1.59
C CYS A 60 11.57 2.69 -2.38
N GLY A 61 12.60 3.43 -2.82
CA GLY A 61 13.71 2.86 -3.59
C GLY A 61 13.31 2.52 -5.03
N GLU A 62 13.41 1.24 -5.42
CA GLU A 62 13.02 0.72 -6.74
C GLU A 62 11.49 0.64 -6.88
N ILE A 63 10.84 1.81 -7.05
CA ILE A 63 9.37 1.97 -6.98
C ILE A 63 8.64 0.98 -7.91
N ASN A 64 9.10 0.83 -9.16
CA ASN A 64 8.44 0.00 -10.15
C ASN A 64 8.56 -1.49 -9.84
N ASP A 65 9.74 -1.93 -9.40
CA ASP A 65 9.97 -3.32 -9.03
C ASP A 65 9.15 -3.71 -7.80
N ASN A 66 9.11 -2.83 -6.80
CA ASN A 66 8.31 -3.03 -5.60
C ASN A 66 6.81 -3.05 -5.89
N LEU A 67 6.35 -2.19 -6.80
CA LEU A 67 4.96 -2.18 -7.27
C LEU A 67 4.63 -3.48 -8.02
N MET A 68 5.48 -3.92 -8.94
CA MET A 68 5.28 -5.16 -9.68
C MET A 68 5.29 -6.38 -8.74
N GLU A 69 6.20 -6.42 -7.78
CA GLU A 69 6.24 -7.47 -6.76
C GLU A 69 4.94 -7.53 -5.97
N LEU A 70 4.43 -6.37 -5.51
CA LEU A 70 3.15 -6.28 -4.80
C LEU A 70 1.98 -6.80 -5.65
N LEU A 71 1.89 -6.37 -6.91
CA LEU A 71 0.82 -6.80 -7.82
C LEU A 71 0.84 -8.32 -8.03
N ILE A 72 2.03 -8.91 -8.19
CA ILE A 72 2.19 -10.36 -8.34
C ILE A 72 1.81 -11.08 -7.05
N MET A 73 2.21 -10.57 -5.88
CA MET A 73 1.82 -11.14 -4.58
C MET A 73 0.30 -11.13 -4.37
N ILE A 74 -0.37 -10.01 -4.68
CA ILE A 74 -1.83 -9.87 -4.56
C ILE A 74 -2.51 -10.90 -5.47
N ASN A 75 -2.09 -10.95 -6.74
CA ASN A 75 -2.66 -11.87 -7.71
C ASN A 75 -2.44 -13.35 -7.31
N ALA A 76 -1.26 -13.69 -6.81
CA ALA A 76 -0.96 -15.04 -6.31
C ALA A 76 -1.89 -15.43 -5.14
N CYS A 77 -2.12 -14.52 -4.19
CA CYS A 77 -3.04 -14.76 -3.07
C CYS A 77 -4.50 -14.89 -3.53
N LYS A 78 -4.91 -14.08 -4.52
CA LYS A 78 -6.27 -14.13 -5.08
C LYS A 78 -6.54 -15.45 -5.79
N ILE A 79 -5.61 -15.90 -6.64
CA ILE A 79 -5.70 -17.19 -7.35
C ILE A 79 -5.67 -18.37 -6.34
N ALA A 80 -4.88 -18.25 -5.27
CA ALA A 80 -4.85 -19.22 -4.17
C ALA A 80 -6.11 -19.21 -3.28
N SER A 81 -7.15 -18.45 -3.65
CA SER A 81 -8.45 -18.39 -2.97
C SER A 81 -8.38 -17.84 -1.55
N ALA A 82 -7.54 -16.82 -1.31
CA ALA A 82 -7.64 -16.02 -0.11
C ALA A 82 -9.04 -15.42 0.05
N SER A 83 -9.57 -15.38 1.27
CA SER A 83 -10.89 -14.80 1.52
C SER A 83 -10.88 -13.30 1.29
N ARG A 84 -9.77 -12.66 1.63
CA ARG A 84 -9.56 -11.22 1.48
C ARG A 84 -8.08 -10.93 1.33
N VAL A 85 -7.75 -9.96 0.48
CA VAL A 85 -6.38 -9.46 0.28
C VAL A 85 -6.34 -7.96 0.53
N THR A 86 -5.63 -7.56 1.59
CA THR A 86 -5.40 -6.17 1.99
C THR A 86 -3.97 -5.77 1.67
N ALA A 87 -3.79 -4.79 0.78
CA ALA A 87 -2.48 -4.22 0.49
C ALA A 87 -2.16 -3.10 1.49
N VAL A 88 -1.11 -3.27 2.28
CA VAL A 88 -0.60 -2.26 3.21
C VAL A 88 0.58 -1.56 2.55
N ILE A 89 0.36 -0.33 2.12
CA ILE A 89 1.28 0.48 1.32
C ILE A 89 1.62 1.78 2.06
N PRO A 90 2.60 1.77 2.99
CA PRO A 90 2.95 2.95 3.78
C PRO A 90 3.24 4.19 2.90
N CYS A 91 4.14 4.07 1.92
CA CYS A 91 4.36 5.10 0.91
C CYS A 91 3.69 4.69 -0.40
N PHE A 92 2.61 5.40 -0.78
CA PHE A 92 1.87 5.08 -2.01
C PHE A 92 2.69 5.45 -3.26
N PRO A 93 2.98 4.50 -4.16
CA PRO A 93 3.78 4.78 -5.35
C PRO A 93 3.03 5.72 -6.30
N TYR A 94 3.76 6.66 -6.90
CA TYR A 94 3.21 7.67 -7.81
C TYR A 94 2.19 8.65 -7.22
N ALA A 95 2.06 8.75 -5.89
CA ALA A 95 1.08 9.62 -5.23
C ALA A 95 1.16 11.10 -5.65
N ARG A 96 2.34 11.60 -6.07
CA ARG A 96 2.52 12.98 -6.56
C ARG A 96 1.84 13.28 -7.89
N GLN A 97 1.43 12.26 -8.64
CA GLN A 97 0.80 12.38 -9.96
C GLN A 97 -0.68 12.02 -9.87
N ASP A 98 -1.38 12.65 -8.93
CA ASP A 98 -2.79 12.43 -8.58
C ASP A 98 -3.77 13.32 -9.35
N LYS A 99 -3.27 14.38 -9.99
CA LYS A 99 -4.07 15.33 -10.75
C LYS A 99 -3.46 15.67 -12.11
N LYS A 100 -4.30 16.21 -12.98
CA LYS A 100 -3.89 16.67 -14.31
C LYS A 100 -3.27 18.06 -14.22
N ASP A 101 -1.95 18.12 -14.08
CA ASP A 101 -1.21 19.40 -14.00
C ASP A 101 -1.07 20.12 -15.34
N LYS A 102 -1.13 19.38 -16.46
CA LYS A 102 -1.00 19.91 -17.83
C LYS A 102 -1.97 19.21 -18.77
N SER A 103 -2.31 19.85 -19.88
CA SER A 103 -3.04 19.18 -20.95
C SER A 103 -2.25 17.93 -21.41
N ARG A 104 -2.93 16.77 -21.46
CA ARG A 104 -2.36 15.44 -21.75
C ARG A 104 -1.41 14.82 -20.72
N ALA A 105 -1.29 15.39 -19.50
CA ALA A 105 -0.55 14.72 -18.43
C ALA A 105 -1.29 13.46 -17.93
N PRO A 106 -0.58 12.35 -17.64
CA PRO A 106 -1.17 11.16 -17.07
C PRO A 106 -1.55 11.39 -15.59
N ILE A 107 -2.54 10.62 -15.10
CA ILE A 107 -2.87 10.53 -13.68
C ILE A 107 -2.35 9.17 -13.20
N SER A 108 -1.05 9.08 -12.95
CA SER A 108 -0.38 7.80 -12.66
C SER A 108 -0.84 7.18 -11.34
N ALA A 109 -1.18 7.99 -10.32
CA ALA A 109 -1.74 7.46 -9.08
C ALA A 109 -3.07 6.70 -9.31
N LYS A 110 -3.90 7.20 -10.25
CA LYS A 110 -5.15 6.54 -10.67
C LYS A 110 -4.87 5.24 -11.42
N LEU A 111 -3.87 5.24 -12.30
CA LEU A 111 -3.44 4.02 -12.99
C LEU A 111 -3.01 2.95 -11.99
N VAL A 112 -2.18 3.31 -11.01
CA VAL A 112 -1.67 2.36 -10.00
C VAL A 112 -2.79 1.77 -9.15
N ALA A 113 -3.71 2.60 -8.65
CA ALA A 113 -4.82 2.08 -7.87
C ALA A 113 -5.77 1.20 -8.71
N ASN A 114 -5.94 1.49 -10.01
CA ASN A 114 -6.65 0.57 -10.90
C ASN A 114 -5.90 -0.77 -11.04
N MET A 115 -4.56 -0.77 -11.16
CA MET A 115 -3.77 -2.00 -11.21
C MET A 115 -3.93 -2.82 -9.92
N LEU A 116 -3.89 -2.18 -8.75
CA LEU A 116 -4.10 -2.86 -7.47
C LEU A 116 -5.49 -3.50 -7.37
N SER A 117 -6.53 -2.77 -7.78
CA SER A 117 -7.90 -3.30 -7.82
C SER A 117 -8.02 -4.49 -8.78
N VAL A 118 -7.50 -4.36 -10.02
CA VAL A 118 -7.55 -5.43 -11.02
C VAL A 118 -6.72 -6.65 -10.62
N SER A 119 -5.60 -6.45 -9.90
CA SER A 119 -4.79 -7.56 -9.37
C SER A 119 -5.50 -8.38 -8.29
N GLY A 120 -6.61 -7.87 -7.73
CA GLY A 120 -7.44 -8.58 -6.75
C GLY A 120 -7.30 -8.09 -5.32
N ALA A 121 -6.81 -6.86 -5.09
CA ALA A 121 -6.83 -6.26 -3.76
C ALA A 121 -8.24 -5.80 -3.39
N ASP A 122 -8.73 -6.26 -2.25
CA ASP A 122 -10.05 -5.87 -1.73
C ASP A 122 -9.95 -4.56 -0.93
N HIS A 123 -8.85 -4.36 -0.20
CA HIS A 123 -8.59 -3.16 0.60
C HIS A 123 -7.18 -2.63 0.41
N ILE A 124 -7.01 -1.31 0.56
CA ILE A 124 -5.70 -0.64 0.54
C ILE A 124 -5.56 0.19 1.81
N ILE A 125 -4.47 -0.03 2.53
CA ILE A 125 -4.09 0.76 3.71
C ILE A 125 -2.86 1.57 3.34
N THR A 126 -2.91 2.89 3.50
CA THR A 126 -1.76 3.74 3.16
C THR A 126 -1.55 4.86 4.17
N MET A 127 -0.33 5.40 4.22
CA MET A 127 0.09 6.42 5.17
C MET A 127 0.74 7.58 4.42
N ASP A 128 -0.06 8.42 3.78
CA ASP A 128 0.51 9.48 2.98
C ASP A 128 1.02 10.64 3.86
N LEU A 129 2.35 10.85 3.83
CA LEU A 129 3.02 12.01 4.44
C LEU A 129 3.08 13.19 3.46
N HIS A 130 2.65 13.03 2.20
CA HIS A 130 2.86 14.01 1.15
C HIS A 130 1.64 14.90 0.85
N ALA A 131 0.88 15.24 1.88
CA ALA A 131 0.29 16.57 1.92
C ALA A 131 1.35 17.55 2.45
N SER A 132 1.94 18.35 1.57
CA SER A 132 2.81 19.49 1.90
C SER A 132 2.08 20.62 2.64
N GLN A 133 1.33 20.30 3.69
CA GLN A 133 0.70 21.26 4.61
C GLN A 133 0.77 20.89 6.10
N ILE A 134 1.37 19.75 6.46
CA ILE A 134 1.67 19.43 7.87
C ILE A 134 3.20 19.37 8.09
N GLN A 135 3.94 20.20 7.37
CA GLN A 135 5.21 20.67 7.93
C GLN A 135 4.88 21.74 8.93
N VAL A 136 4.84 21.33 10.18
CA VAL A 136 4.63 22.13 11.39
C VAL A 136 5.34 23.48 11.27
N ARG A 137 4.61 24.50 10.82
CA ARG A 137 4.87 25.89 11.21
C ARG A 137 4.49 25.95 12.68
N ARG A 138 5.46 25.67 13.56
CA ARG A 138 5.40 26.05 14.98
C ARG A 138 5.33 27.58 15.03
N ARG A 139 4.14 28.16 14.87
CA ARG A 139 3.80 29.46 15.45
C ARG A 139 2.32 29.48 15.82
N GLU A 140 2.15 29.42 17.13
CA GLU A 140 1.06 29.99 17.91
C GLU A 140 -0.31 29.29 17.89
N LYS A 141 -0.69 28.96 19.12
CA LYS A 141 -2.04 28.62 19.58
C LYS A 141 -3.08 29.49 18.88
N LYS A 142 -4.08 28.86 18.25
CA LYS A 142 -5.51 29.15 18.44
C LYS A 142 -6.36 28.29 17.50
N HIS A 143 -7.40 27.70 18.09
CA HIS A 143 -8.62 27.22 17.44
C HIS A 143 -8.48 26.15 16.35
N PHE A 144 -8.80 24.93 16.78
CA PHE A 144 -9.21 23.80 15.97
C PHE A 144 -10.28 24.21 14.95
N ARG A 145 -9.90 24.29 13.68
CA ARG A 145 -10.80 24.10 12.53
C ARG A 145 -10.14 23.07 11.63
N THR A 146 -10.61 21.84 11.77
CA THR A 146 -10.34 20.71 10.87
C THR A 146 -10.81 21.02 9.45
N ALA A 147 -9.86 21.26 8.54
CA ALA A 147 -9.89 20.96 7.09
C ALA A 147 -8.66 21.66 6.46
N PRO A 148 -7.72 20.91 5.84
CA PRO A 148 -7.89 20.58 4.43
C PRO A 148 -7.29 19.22 3.97
N ALA A 149 -6.98 18.28 4.88
CA ALA A 149 -6.48 16.96 4.48
C ALA A 149 -7.58 16.02 3.96
N ALA A 150 -8.84 16.23 4.38
CA ALA A 150 -9.98 15.41 3.94
C ALA A 150 -10.39 15.67 2.47
N TYR A 151 -10.03 16.82 1.88
CA TYR A 151 -10.52 17.21 0.56
C TYR A 151 -9.78 16.52 -0.60
N LEU A 152 -8.49 16.20 -0.42
CA LEU A 152 -7.71 15.52 -1.47
C LEU A 152 -8.15 14.06 -1.62
N LEU A 153 -8.45 13.40 -0.50
CA LEU A 153 -8.94 12.02 -0.47
C LEU A 153 -10.43 11.87 -0.78
N LEU A 154 -11.30 12.83 -0.46
CA LEU A 154 -12.64 12.87 -1.05
C LEU A 154 -12.58 13.05 -2.58
N GLY A 155 -11.57 13.76 -3.09
CA GLY A 155 -11.29 13.84 -4.53
C GLY A 155 -10.86 12.49 -5.12
N LEU A 156 -9.90 11.81 -4.50
CA LEU A 156 -9.42 10.51 -4.94
C LEU A 156 -10.49 9.40 -4.77
N CYS A 157 -11.15 9.27 -3.61
CA CYS A 157 -12.27 8.33 -3.42
C CYS A 157 -13.45 8.60 -4.36
N ARG A 158 -13.77 9.86 -4.70
CA ARG A 158 -14.77 10.15 -5.75
C ARG A 158 -14.31 9.74 -7.15
N GLN A 159 -13.00 9.61 -7.37
CA GLN A 159 -12.39 9.25 -8.65
C GLN A 159 -12.13 7.72 -8.75
N PHE A 160 -12.18 7.00 -7.64
CA PHE A 160 -12.13 5.54 -7.57
C PHE A 160 -13.54 4.95 -7.44
N SER A 161 -14.17 4.71 -8.59
CA SER A 161 -15.34 3.81 -8.66
C SER A 161 -14.89 2.36 -8.48
N GLY A 162 -15.52 1.65 -7.53
CA GLY A 162 -15.24 0.25 -7.18
C GLY A 162 -15.00 0.10 -5.67
N ASP A 163 -15.26 -1.09 -5.12
CA ASP A 163 -15.30 -1.46 -3.68
C ASP A 163 -13.97 -1.26 -2.89
N MET A 164 -13.04 -0.47 -3.41
CA MET A 164 -11.74 -0.18 -2.84
C MET A 164 -11.86 0.77 -1.65
N VAL A 165 -11.87 0.20 -0.44
CA VAL A 165 -11.81 0.97 0.81
C VAL A 165 -10.36 1.36 1.09
N ILE A 166 -10.05 2.66 0.98
CA ILE A 166 -8.78 3.24 1.43
C ILE A 166 -8.90 3.55 2.92
N LEU A 167 -8.25 2.75 3.77
CA LEU A 167 -8.18 3.01 5.20
C LEU A 167 -6.87 3.74 5.50
N GLN A 168 -6.97 4.94 6.07
CA GLN A 168 -5.79 5.73 6.46
C GLN A 168 -5.59 5.69 7.97
N PRO A 169 -4.74 4.79 8.50
CA PRO A 169 -4.27 4.90 9.87
C PRO A 169 -3.18 5.98 9.96
N CYS A 170 -3.48 7.11 10.60
CA CYS A 170 -2.47 8.07 11.04
C CYS A 170 -1.65 7.45 12.18
N ILE A 171 -0.57 6.72 11.86
CA ILE A 171 0.44 6.33 12.85
C ILE A 171 1.73 7.09 12.52
N LEU A 172 2.28 7.80 13.51
CA LEU A 172 3.56 8.49 13.38
C LEU A 172 4.68 7.44 13.24
N VAL A 173 5.08 7.11 12.01
CA VAL A 173 6.30 6.34 11.76
C VAL A 173 7.41 7.34 11.43
N HIS A 174 8.50 7.25 12.19
CA HIS A 174 9.69 8.07 11.98
C HIS A 174 10.18 7.96 10.53
N PRO A 175 10.62 9.06 9.90
CA PRO A 175 11.22 8.99 8.58
C PRO A 175 12.43 8.07 8.62
N CYS A 176 12.42 7.05 7.74
CA CYS A 176 13.62 6.29 7.41
C CYS A 176 14.63 7.29 6.86
N GLN A 177 15.69 7.56 7.62
CA GLN A 177 16.91 8.19 7.11
C GLN A 177 17.72 7.18 6.32
#